data_AF-A0A2V8P3A0-F1
#
_entry.id   AF-A0A2V8P3A0-F1
#
_cell.length_a   1.000
_cell.length_b   1.000
_cell.length_c   1.000
_cell.angle_alpha   90.00
_cell.angle_beta   90.00
_cell.angle_gamma   90.00
#
_symmetry.space_group_name_H-M   'P 1'
#
loop_
_entity.id
_entity.type
_entity.pdbx_description
1 polymer ?
#
loop_
_entity_poly.entity_id
_entity_poly.type
_entity_poly.pdbx_seq_one_letter_code
_entity_poly.pdbx_strand_id
1 'polypeptide(L)' 'METSKIRNIAIIAHVDHGKTTLVDAMLKQAGTYRENETIVERVMDSMDLERERGIT' A
#
# COMPACT_ATOMS: atom_id res chain seq x y z
N MET A 1 -1.51 2.08 -25.54
CA MET A 1 -1.24 2.92 -24.35
C MET A 1 0.20 3.39 -24.44
N GLU A 2 0.44 4.69 -24.33
CA GLU A 2 1.78 5.26 -24.19
C GLU A 2 2.40 4.77 -22.86
N THR A 3 3.42 3.93 -22.93
CA THR A 3 4.11 3.37 -21.74
C THR A 3 5.04 4.37 -21.07
N SER A 4 5.34 5.49 -21.74
CA SER A 4 6.24 6.56 -21.28
C SER A 4 5.84 7.20 -19.94
N LYS A 5 4.58 7.05 -19.52
CA LYS A 5 4.04 7.60 -18.26
C LYS A 5 3.97 6.58 -17.11
N ILE A 6 4.30 5.31 -17.33
CA ILE A 6 4.22 4.26 -16.30
C ILE A 6 5.57 4.18 -15.56
N ARG A 7 5.53 4.12 -14.23
CA ARG A 7 6.71 3.85 -13.40
C ARG A 7 6.46 2.65 -12.49
N ASN A 8 7.34 1.66 -12.58
CA ASN A 8 7.38 0.52 -11.66
C ASN A 8 8.33 0.85 -10.51
N ILE A 9 7.86 0.78 -9.27
CA ILE A 9 8.64 1.07 -8.05
C ILE A 9 8.45 -0.07 -7.04
N ALA A 10 9.47 -0.29 -6.20
CA ALA A 10 9.43 -1.22 -5.08
C ALA A 10 9.89 -0.50 -3.80
N ILE A 11 9.20 -0.73 -2.69
CA ILE A 11 9.52 -0.14 -1.39
C ILE A 11 10.11 -1.23 -0.50
N ILE A 12 11.34 -1.01 -0.02
CA ILE A 12 12.06 -1.93 0.87
C ILE A 12 12.53 -1.14 2.08
N ALA A 13 12.33 -1.69 3.27
CA ALA A 13 12.76 -1.11 4.53
C ALA A 13 12.88 -2.22 5.59
N HIS A 14 13.50 -1.90 6.71
CA HIS A 14 13.55 -2.79 7.87
C HIS A 14 12.18 -2.93 8.56
N VAL A 15 12.05 -3.90 9.48
CA VAL A 15 10.83 -4.07 10.29
C VAL A 15 10.56 -2.79 11.08
N ASP A 16 9.28 -2.44 11.28
CA ASP A 16 8.81 -1.22 11.97
C ASP A 16 9.21 0.13 11.36
N HIS A 17 9.78 0.15 10.15
CA HIS A 17 10.13 1.41 9.46
C HIS A 17 8.95 2.05 8.69
N GLY A 18 7.71 1.64 8.98
CA GLY A 18 6.52 2.30 8.43
C GLY A 18 6.31 2.13 6.91
N LYS A 19 6.78 1.02 6.30
CA LYS A 19 6.53 0.73 4.88
C LYS A 19 5.04 0.80 4.53
N THR A 20 4.22 0.13 5.34
CA THR A 20 2.77 0.05 5.14
C THR A 20 2.14 1.45 5.25
N THR A 21 2.56 2.25 6.23
CA THR A 21 2.13 3.65 6.39
C THR A 21 2.48 4.53 5.18
N LEU A 22 3.66 4.34 4.59
CA LEU A 22 4.08 5.09 3.41
C LEU A 22 3.24 4.72 2.17
N VAL A 23 2.97 3.43 1.99
CA VAL A 23 2.13 2.93 0.88
C VAL A 23 0.70 3.47 1.00
N ASP A 24 0.12 3.42 2.20
CA ASP A 24 -1.25 3.91 2.45
C ASP A 24 -1.36 5.42 2.15
N ALA A 25 -0.37 6.21 2.57
CA ALA A 25 -0.33 7.65 2.27
C ALA A 25 -0.21 7.95 0.77
N MET A 26 0.61 7.16 0.05
CA MET A 26 0.76 7.29 -1.41
C MET A 26 -0.55 6.98 -2.15
N LEU A 27 -1.24 5.90 -1.78
CA LEU A 27 -2.51 5.51 -2.39
C LEU A 27 -3.63 6.54 -2.09
N LYS A 28 -3.65 7.10 -0.88
CA LYS A 28 -4.56 8.20 -0.50
C LYS A 28 -4.30 9.47 -1.33
N GLN A 29 -3.04 9.86 -1.50
CA GLN A 29 -2.67 11.04 -2.29
C GLN A 29 -2.91 10.84 -3.79
N ALA A 30 -2.74 9.63 -4.31
CA ALA A 30 -2.97 9.30 -5.72
C ALA A 30 -4.47 9.31 -6.12
N GLY A 31 -5.38 9.53 -5.16
CA GLY A 31 -6.83 9.56 -5.41
C GLY A 31 -7.38 8.22 -5.91
N THR A 32 -6.66 7.13 -5.63
CA THR A 32 -7.03 5.78 -6.10
C THR A 32 -8.25 5.23 -5.36
N TYR A 33 -8.54 5.75 -4.16
CA TYR A 33 -9.72 5.40 -3.38
C TYR A 33 -10.91 6.29 -3.72
N ARG A 34 -12.05 5.68 -4.06
CA ARG A 34 -13.36 6.36 -4.07
C ARG A 34 -13.83 6.59 -2.62
N GLU A 35 -14.59 7.65 -2.37
CA GLU A 35 -15.12 8.02 -1.04
C GLU A 35 -15.90 6.90 -0.31
N ASN A 36 -16.29 5.83 -1.00
CA ASN A 36 -17.05 4.68 -0.46
C ASN A 36 -16.27 3.34 -0.47
N GLU A 37 -14.96 3.36 -0.70
CA GLU A 37 -14.16 2.14 -0.66
C GLU A 37 -13.67 1.90 0.77
N THR A 38 -14.03 0.75 1.35
CA THR A 38 -13.61 0.35 2.69
C THR A 38 -12.10 0.41 2.76
N ILE A 39 -11.57 1.40 3.48
CA ILE A 39 -10.15 1.47 3.84
C ILE A 39 -9.90 0.27 4.75
N VAL A 40 -9.49 -0.84 4.17
CA VAL A 40 -8.91 -1.94 4.93
C VAL A 40 -7.52 -1.46 5.32
N GLU A 41 -7.29 -1.24 6.61
CA GLU A 41 -5.95 -1.01 7.12
C GLU A 41 -5.05 -2.13 6.59
N ARG A 42 -3.97 -1.78 5.86
CA ARG A 42 -3.07 -2.72 5.16
C ARG A 42 -3.66 -3.42 3.92
N VAL A 43 -4.05 -2.64 2.91
CA VAL A 43 -4.66 -3.11 1.65
C VAL A 43 -3.80 -4.13 0.88
N MET A 44 -2.48 -4.12 1.06
CA MET A 44 -1.56 -5.06 0.41
C MET A 44 -1.40 -6.40 1.16
N ASP A 45 -1.79 -6.46 2.43
CA ASP A 45 -1.68 -7.67 3.25
C ASP A 45 -2.80 -8.64 2.84
N SER A 46 -2.38 -9.70 2.16
CA SER A 46 -3.30 -10.65 1.52
C SER A 46 -3.45 -11.93 2.35
N MET A 47 -2.51 -12.22 3.26
CA MET A 47 -2.56 -13.38 4.15
C MET A 47 -3.10 -13.03 5.53
N ASP A 48 -3.86 -13.94 6.16
CA ASP A 48 -4.40 -13.71 7.51
C ASP A 48 -3.30 -13.54 8.57
N LEU A 49 -2.15 -14.20 8.37
CA LEU A 49 -0.97 -14.06 9.24
C LEU A 49 -0.37 -12.64 9.20
N GLU A 50 -0.40 -11.98 8.03
CA GLU A 50 0.09 -10.61 7.84
C GLU A 50 -0.78 -9.62 8.62
N ARG A 51 -2.11 -9.81 8.55
CA ARG A 51 -3.09 -9.00 9.29
C ARG A 51 -3.01 -9.20 10.79
N GLU A 52 -2.94 -10.44 11.26
CA GLU A 52 -2.86 -10.76 12.71
C GLU A 52 -1.54 -10.32 13.34
N ARG A 53 -0.41 -10.41 12.61
CA ARG A 53 0.92 -10.11 13.17
C ARG A 53 1.49 -8.76 12.80
N GLY A 54 0.84 -8.00 11.92
CA GLY A 54 1.35 -6.70 11.47
C GLY A 54 2.64 -6.80 10.67
N ILE A 55 2.81 -7.88 9.92
CA ILE A 55 3.96 -8.10 9.04
C ILE A 55 3.51 -7.97 7.59
N THR A 56 4.30 -7.29 6.77
CA THR A 56 4.13 -7.11 5.32
C THR A 56 5.45 -7.43 4.62
#